data_AF-A0A4U7D129-F1
#
_entry.id   AF-A0A4U7D129-F1
#
_cell.length_a   1.000
_cell.length_b   1.000
_cell.length_c   1.000
_cell.angle_alpha   90.00
_cell.angle_beta   90.00
_cell.angle_gamma   90.00
#
_symmetry.space_group_name_H-M   'P 1'
#
loop_
_entity.id
_entity.type
_entity.pdbx_description
1 polymer ?
#
loop_
_entity_poly.entity_id
_entity_poly.type
_entity_poly.pdbx_seq_one_letter_code
_entity_poly.pdbx_strand_id
1 'polypeptide(L)'
;MRPPLDETTETGSDGSGRAGGTAGDETAGDAAGRGASGDAPEYDAADRYWVVREAVEDALMNVFWTLALLGFGLALLAGGALAVLENGGSRISVLVGVALVGLGVGNVAVALDVRLPFVSAD
;
A
#
# COMPACT_ATOMS: atom_id res chain seq x y z
N MET A 1 38.46 35.82 -8.94
CA MET A 1 38.90 35.05 -7.75
C MET A 1 39.33 33.66 -8.22
N ARG A 2 40.56 33.25 -7.88
CA ARG A 2 41.16 31.92 -8.07
C ARG A 2 40.89 31.09 -6.77
N PRO A 3 41.19 29.78 -6.71
CA PRO A 3 40.36 28.57 -6.96
C PRO A 3 40.12 27.83 -5.60
N PRO A 4 39.88 26.49 -5.42
CA PRO A 4 39.96 25.35 -6.35
C PRO A 4 38.86 24.27 -6.28
N LEU A 5 38.82 23.49 -7.36
CA LEU A 5 38.50 22.07 -7.35
C LEU A 5 39.71 21.31 -7.92
N ASP A 6 39.90 20.12 -7.35
CA ASP A 6 40.58 18.92 -7.84
C ASP A 6 42.00 18.52 -7.38
N GLU A 7 41.97 17.30 -6.80
CA GLU A 7 42.87 16.14 -6.89
C GLU A 7 44.13 16.01 -6.02
N THR A 8 44.13 14.93 -5.21
CA THR A 8 45.24 14.05 -4.76
C THR A 8 44.62 13.03 -3.78
N THR A 9 44.21 11.83 -4.19
CA THR A 9 45.00 10.58 -4.25
C THR A 9 45.84 10.28 -3.01
N GLU A 10 45.25 9.64 -1.98
CA GLU A 10 45.94 8.79 -0.98
C GLU A 10 44.99 7.63 -0.60
N THR A 11 45.03 6.48 -1.27
CA THR A 11 45.69 5.20 -0.88
C THR A 11 45.91 4.93 0.61
N GLY A 12 45.32 3.82 1.10
CA GLY A 12 45.55 3.18 2.40
C GLY A 12 44.27 2.48 2.86
N SER A 13 43.90 1.27 2.42
CA SER A 13 44.55 -0.03 2.64
C SER A 13 45.03 -0.21 4.07
N ASP A 14 44.13 -0.63 4.97
CA ASP A 14 44.52 -1.32 6.19
C ASP A 14 43.66 -2.58 6.37
N GLY A 15 44.35 -3.71 6.45
CA GLY A 15 43.77 -5.05 6.45
C GLY A 15 44.17 -5.86 7.66
N SER A 16 43.42 -6.96 7.86
CA SER A 16 43.62 -8.06 8.82
C SER A 16 43.36 -7.69 10.29
N GLY A 17 42.64 -8.45 11.10
CA GLY A 17 42.39 -9.89 11.09
C GLY A 17 42.80 -10.42 12.46
N ARG A 18 41.85 -10.74 13.35
CA ARG A 18 42.14 -11.56 14.53
C ARG A 18 40.92 -12.39 14.95
N ALA A 19 41.12 -13.69 14.84
CA ALA A 19 40.20 -14.75 15.23
C ALA A 19 40.13 -14.94 16.75
N GLY A 20 39.07 -15.60 17.22
CA GLY A 20 39.01 -16.21 18.55
C GLY A 20 37.59 -16.50 19.01
N GLY A 21 37.06 -17.67 18.70
CA GLY A 21 35.81 -18.18 19.29
C GLY A 21 36.05 -18.94 20.59
N THR A 22 35.07 -18.90 21.49
CA THR A 22 34.80 -19.88 22.56
C THR A 22 33.32 -19.70 22.94
N ALA A 23 32.45 -20.66 22.63
CA ALA A 23 32.04 -21.76 23.51
C ALA A 23 30.61 -21.50 23.96
N GLY A 24 29.73 -22.47 23.70
CA GLY A 24 28.32 -22.39 24.05
C GLY A 24 28.10 -22.38 25.55
N ASP A 25 27.00 -21.74 25.95
CA ASP A 25 26.28 -22.08 27.15
C ASP A 25 24.78 -21.93 26.87
N GLU A 26 24.17 -23.06 26.57
CA GLU A 26 22.73 -23.25 26.55
C GLU A 26 22.26 -23.36 28.00
N THR A 27 22.03 -22.22 28.67
CA THR A 27 21.19 -22.24 29.88
C THR A 27 19.74 -22.12 29.46
N ALA A 28 19.14 -23.31 29.31
CA ALA A 28 17.79 -23.70 29.73
C ALA A 28 16.75 -22.60 29.95
N GLY A 29 15.60 -22.79 29.29
CA GLY A 29 14.43 -21.95 29.41
C GLY A 29 13.98 -21.69 30.85
N ASP A 30 13.55 -20.46 31.07
CA ASP A 30 12.53 -20.17 32.06
C ASP A 30 11.28 -19.70 31.32
N ALA A 31 10.23 -20.48 31.54
CA ALA A 31 8.88 -20.33 31.05
C ALA A 31 8.41 -18.86 31.08
N ALA A 32 7.78 -18.36 30.02
CA ALA A 32 6.33 -18.52 29.88
C ALA A 32 5.60 -18.39 31.23
N GLY A 33 5.30 -17.16 31.65
CA GLY A 33 4.39 -16.92 32.78
C GLY A 33 4.97 -16.06 33.89
N ARG A 34 5.11 -14.75 33.65
CA ARG A 34 5.16 -13.79 34.75
C ARG A 34 4.50 -12.46 34.35
N GLY A 35 3.18 -12.39 34.58
CA GLY A 35 2.59 -11.17 35.15
C GLY A 35 2.00 -10.11 34.21
N ALA A 36 1.33 -10.46 33.11
CA ALA A 36 0.40 -9.53 32.46
C ALA A 36 -1.03 -9.67 33.02
N SER A 37 -1.15 -9.57 34.34
CA SER A 37 -2.43 -9.46 35.06
C SER A 37 -2.26 -8.35 36.10
N GLY A 38 -2.34 -7.11 35.64
CA GLY A 38 -2.18 -5.92 36.48
C GLY A 38 -2.17 -4.67 35.63
N ASP A 39 -3.26 -3.90 35.72
CA ASP A 39 -3.58 -2.66 35.03
C ASP A 39 -3.68 -2.71 33.50
N ALA A 40 -4.94 -2.75 33.02
CA ALA A 40 -5.24 -2.06 31.78
C ALA A 40 -4.83 -0.60 31.99
N PRO A 41 -4.03 0.02 31.09
CA PRO A 41 -3.65 1.41 31.24
C PRO A 41 -4.93 2.23 31.41
N GLU A 42 -4.99 3.02 32.48
CA GLU A 42 -6.10 3.94 32.74
C GLU A 42 -6.07 5.00 31.63
N TYR A 43 -6.74 4.70 30.50
CA TYR A 43 -6.76 5.59 29.35
C TYR A 43 -7.46 6.89 29.74
N ASP A 44 -6.68 7.98 29.78
CA ASP A 44 -7.22 9.31 29.96
C ASP A 44 -8.29 9.58 28.89
N ALA A 45 -9.29 10.39 29.22
CA ALA A 45 -10.37 10.70 28.29
C ALA A 45 -9.85 11.30 26.97
N ALA A 46 -8.71 12.00 27.02
CA ALA A 46 -8.00 12.53 25.86
C ALA A 46 -7.41 11.41 24.97
N ASP A 47 -6.81 10.37 25.56
CA ASP A 47 -6.22 9.26 24.81
C ASP A 47 -7.31 8.44 24.09
N ARG A 48 -8.46 8.22 24.75
CA ARG A 48 -9.60 7.54 24.12
C ARG A 48 -10.14 8.29 22.92
N TYR A 49 -10.22 9.62 23.00
CA TYR A 49 -10.64 10.44 21.87
C TYR A 49 -9.67 10.31 20.69
N TRP A 50 -8.36 10.34 20.95
CA TRP A 50 -7.36 10.25 19.88
C TRP A 50 -7.37 8.90 19.17
N VAL A 51 -7.48 7.80 19.93
CA VAL A 51 -7.56 6.45 19.35
C VAL A 51 -8.81 6.28 18.47
N VAL A 52 -9.97 6.73 18.93
CA VAL A 52 -11.21 6.66 18.13
C VAL A 52 -11.10 7.54 16.90
N ARG A 53 -10.55 8.75 17.05
CA ARG A 53 -10.35 9.68 15.94
C ARG A 53 -9.46 9.08 14.85
N GLU A 54 -8.32 8.51 15.22
CA GLU A 54 -7.41 7.89 14.27
C GLU A 54 -8.09 6.74 13.52
N ALA A 55 -8.81 5.87 14.25
CA ALA A 55 -9.56 4.78 13.63
C ALA A 55 -10.66 5.27 12.68
N VAL A 56 -11.32 6.38 13.01
CA VAL A 56 -12.32 7.01 12.13
C VAL A 56 -11.67 7.65 10.92
N GLU A 57 -10.55 8.35 11.08
CA GLU A 57 -9.81 8.95 9.96
C GLU A 57 -9.31 7.87 8.98
N ASP A 58 -8.81 6.74 9.49
CA ASP A 58 -8.41 5.59 8.68
C ASP A 58 -9.61 4.97 7.94
N ALA A 59 -10.72 4.73 8.64
CA ALA A 59 -11.95 4.21 8.04
C ALA A 59 -12.50 5.16 6.96
N LEU A 60 -12.50 6.47 7.21
CA LEU A 60 -12.95 7.48 6.25
C LEU A 60 -12.04 7.54 5.03
N MET A 61 -10.73 7.38 5.19
CA MET A 61 -9.82 7.33 4.06
C MET A 61 -10.09 6.10 3.18
N ASN A 62 -10.33 4.95 3.80
CA ASN A 62 -10.68 3.74 3.07
C ASN A 62 -11.99 3.91 2.27
N VAL A 63 -13.01 4.51 2.89
CA VAL A 63 -14.29 4.81 2.22
C VAL A 63 -14.09 5.83 1.09
N PHE A 64 -13.31 6.89 1.33
CA PHE A 64 -13.01 7.91 0.33
C PHE A 64 -12.35 7.29 -0.90
N TRP A 65 -11.33 6.45 -0.72
CA TRP A 65 -10.68 5.75 -1.82
C TRP A 65 -11.63 4.84 -2.57
N THR A 66 -12.50 4.14 -1.86
CA THR A 66 -13.52 3.29 -2.47
C THR A 66 -14.49 4.11 -3.34
N LEU A 67 -14.97 5.25 -2.83
CA LEU A 67 -15.86 6.14 -3.58
C LEU A 67 -15.15 6.80 -4.78
N ALA A 68 -13.89 7.19 -4.62
CA ALA A 68 -13.08 7.75 -5.69
C ALA A 68 -12.88 6.72 -6.81
N LEU A 69 -12.56 5.47 -6.45
CA LEU A 69 -12.40 4.35 -7.38
C LEU A 69 -13.72 4.02 -8.08
N LEU A 70 -14.82 3.99 -7.34
CA LEU A 70 -16.16 3.76 -7.87
C LEU A 70 -16.56 4.86 -8.86
N GLY A 71 -16.37 6.13 -8.47
CA GLY A 71 -16.67 7.28 -9.33
C GLY A 71 -15.82 7.28 -10.59
N PHE A 72 -14.54 6.92 -10.49
CA PHE A 72 -13.66 6.75 -11.64
C PHE A 72 -14.14 5.62 -12.56
N GLY A 73 -14.53 4.47 -12.00
CA GLY A 73 -15.14 3.37 -12.75
C GLY A 73 -16.40 3.79 -13.52
N LEU A 74 -17.29 4.55 -12.87
CA LEU A 74 -18.49 5.10 -13.52
C LEU A 74 -18.15 6.12 -14.63
N ALA A 75 -17.14 6.96 -14.43
CA ALA A 75 -16.68 7.91 -15.44
C ALA A 75 -16.12 7.19 -16.68
N LEU A 76 -15.36 6.11 -16.48
CA LEU A 76 -14.87 5.25 -17.56
C LEU A 76 -16.00 4.56 -18.31
N LEU A 77 -17.01 4.05 -17.60
CA LEU A 77 -18.20 3.45 -18.22
C LEU A 77 -18.96 4.47 -19.07
N ALA A 78 -19.21 5.67 -18.52
CA ALA A 78 -19.89 6.73 -19.24
C ALA A 78 -19.09 7.19 -20.48
N GLY A 79 -17.79 7.44 -20.33
CA GLY A 79 -16.91 7.84 -21.42
C GLY A 79 -16.77 6.75 -22.49
N GLY A 80 -16.65 5.49 -22.07
CA GLY A 80 -16.60 4.35 -22.98
C GLY A 80 -17.89 4.16 -23.76
N ALA A 81 -19.05 4.27 -23.09
CA ALA A 81 -20.36 4.23 -23.75
C ALA A 81 -20.51 5.38 -24.76
N LEU A 82 -20.12 6.60 -24.39
CA LEU A 82 -20.17 7.77 -25.28
C LEU A 82 -19.27 7.57 -26.51
N ALA A 83 -18.05 7.04 -26.32
CA ALA A 83 -17.12 6.74 -27.41
C ALA A 83 -17.67 5.70 -28.40
N VAL A 84 -18.43 4.71 -27.92
CA VAL A 84 -19.09 3.72 -28.80
C VAL A 84 -20.31 4.33 -29.50
N LEU A 85 -21.15 5.05 -28.77
CA LEU A 85 -22.44 5.55 -29.28
C LEU A 85 -22.29 6.72 -30.25
N GLU A 86 -21.41 7.69 -29.95
CA GLU A 86 -21.28 8.91 -30.76
C GLU A 86 -20.28 8.74 -31.91
N ASN A 87 -19.28 7.88 -31.74
CA ASN A 87 -18.17 7.72 -32.69
C ASN A 87 -18.09 6.30 -33.29
N GLY A 88 -19.19 5.54 -33.22
CA GLY A 88 -19.26 4.12 -33.62
C GLY A 88 -18.93 3.81 -35.09
N GLY A 89 -18.87 4.82 -35.96
CA GLY A 89 -18.38 4.68 -37.34
C GLY A 89 -16.87 4.40 -37.43
N SER A 90 -16.10 4.70 -36.38
CA SER A 90 -14.66 4.47 -36.32
C SER A 90 -14.34 3.21 -35.53
N ARG A 91 -13.69 2.23 -36.19
CA ARG A 91 -13.21 0.99 -35.54
C ARG A 91 -12.30 1.26 -34.34
N ILE A 92 -11.50 2.33 -34.40
CA ILE A 92 -10.62 2.73 -33.31
C ILE A 92 -11.44 3.20 -32.11
N SER A 93 -12.48 4.00 -32.35
CA SER A 93 -13.36 4.49 -31.29
C SER A 93 -14.10 3.36 -30.59
N VAL A 94 -14.55 2.35 -31.34
CA VAL A 94 -15.18 1.16 -30.78
C VAL A 94 -14.21 0.39 -29.89
N LEU A 95 -12.97 0.16 -30.32
CA LEU A 95 -11.96 -0.53 -29.50
C LEU A 95 -11.64 0.23 -28.22
N VAL A 96 -11.45 1.55 -28.31
CA VAL A 96 -11.21 2.41 -27.14
C VAL A 96 -12.41 2.39 -26.20
N GLY A 97 -13.62 2.49 -26.73
CA GLY A 97 -14.85 2.44 -25.95
C GLY A 97 -15.02 1.10 -25.21
N VAL A 98 -14.78 -0.03 -25.89
CA VAL A 98 -14.82 -1.37 -25.26
C VAL A 98 -13.76 -1.51 -24.17
N ALA A 99 -12.54 -1.02 -24.41
CA ALA A 99 -11.47 -1.03 -23.41
C ALA A 99 -11.83 -0.19 -22.17
N LEU A 100 -12.39 1.01 -22.37
CA LEU A 100 -12.84 1.89 -21.29
C LEU A 100 -13.99 1.25 -20.49
N VAL A 101 -14.95 0.63 -21.17
CA VAL A 101 -16.05 -0.10 -20.51
C VAL A 101 -15.49 -1.27 -19.70
N GLY A 102 -14.60 -2.08 -20.27
CA GLY A 102 -13.97 -3.20 -19.57
C GLY A 102 -13.19 -2.75 -18.33
N LEU A 103 -12.39 -1.68 -18.46
CA LEU A 103 -11.65 -1.08 -17.35
C LEU A 103 -12.59 -0.51 -16.28
N GLY A 104 -13.69 0.12 -16.70
CA GLY A 104 -14.72 0.65 -15.81
C GLY A 104 -15.42 -0.45 -15.01
N VAL A 105 -15.83 -1.55 -15.67
CA VAL A 105 -16.41 -2.73 -14.99
C VAL A 105 -15.42 -3.31 -13.97
N GLY A 106 -14.15 -3.46 -14.36
CA GLY A 106 -13.10 -3.95 -13.44
C GLY A 106 -12.92 -3.04 -12.22
N ASN A 107 -12.88 -1.72 -12.44
CA ASN A 107 -12.80 -0.72 -11.36
C ASN A 107 -13.98 -0.83 -10.39
N VAL A 108 -15.21 -0.89 -10.91
CA VAL A 108 -16.42 -1.01 -10.10
C VAL A 108 -16.43 -2.32 -9.33
N ALA A 109 -15.98 -3.42 -9.93
CA ALA A 109 -15.88 -4.71 -9.26
C ALA A 109 -14.90 -4.67 -8.08
N VAL A 110 -13.72 -4.06 -8.25
CA VAL A 110 -12.75 -3.86 -7.17
C VAL A 110 -13.31 -2.93 -6.08
N ALA A 111 -13.95 -1.83 -6.48
CA ALA A 111 -14.52 -0.87 -5.53
C ALA A 111 -15.66 -1.47 -4.69
N LEU A 112 -16.44 -2.41 -5.25
CA LEU A 112 -17.54 -3.06 -4.54
C LEU A 112 -17.12 -4.40 -3.88
N ASP A 113 -15.84 -4.77 -3.96
CA ASP A 113 -15.31 -6.09 -3.58
C ASP A 113 -16.16 -7.25 -4.16
N VAL A 114 -16.64 -7.06 -5.39
CA VAL A 114 -17.48 -8.03 -6.11
C VAL A 114 -16.59 -8.96 -6.91
N ARG A 115 -16.65 -10.27 -6.61
CA ARG A 115 -16.03 -11.28 -7.47
C ARG A 115 -16.77 -11.35 -8.81
N LEU A 116 -16.05 -11.01 -9.87
CA LEU A 116 -16.52 -11.21 -11.22
C LEU A 116 -16.54 -12.73 -11.51
N PRO A 117 -17.65 -13.29 -12.03
CA PRO A 117 -17.76 -14.74 -12.23
C PRO A 117 -16.72 -15.29 -13.22
N PHE A 118 -16.20 -14.43 -14.09
CA PHE A 118 -15.13 -14.72 -15.06
C PHE A 118 -13.71 -14.55 -14.50
N VAL A 119 -13.56 -14.04 -13.26
CA VAL A 119 -12.28 -13.88 -12.53
C VAL A 119 -12.33 -14.76 -11.28
N SER A 120 -12.79 -16.00 -11.45
CA SER A 120 -12.65 -17.04 -10.44
C SER A 120 -11.22 -17.58 -10.57
N ALA A 121 -10.32 -17.15 -9.70
CA ALA A 121 -8.97 -17.68 -9.59
C ALA A 121 -9.01 -19.09 -8.98
N ASP A 122 -8.43 -20.06 -9.68
CA ASP A 122 -7.75 -21.22 -9.09
C ASP A 122 -6.63 -20.74 -8.16
#